data_AF-A0A2V6K3G8-F1
#
_entry.id   AF-A0A2V6K3G8-F1
#
_cell.length_a   1.000
_cell.length_b   1.000
_cell.length_c   1.000
_cell.angle_alpha   90.00
_cell.angle_beta   90.00
_cell.angle_gamma   90.00
#
_symmetry.space_group_name_H-M   'P 1'
#
loop_
_entity.id
_entity.type
_entity.pdbx_description
1 polymer ?
#
loop_
_entity_poly.entity_id
_entity_poly.type
_entity_poly.pdbx_seq_one_letter_code
_entity_poly.pdbx_strand_id
1 'polypeptide(L)'
;MHLSAKPVPDNLGNGLDKLVTNNLIQKGVITAVPRGDRTTTTKDFATYTAMIGKQATGYMQRAMIDSTTGKYLVQIMPNGRVPVTILQTTLQAAYPTISVQATDQRYADHGVIEAYLVLDDVPRIANAQGVGSVILELRPIHSAGAVTSQGVHLHRVNRINNFYNAGVDSFDSEPAAEGGDTTAAMDVGTGDLPGTGNTDNSQPVVVLQDFNSPPFATNEGRAMCQIVHDMAPQARIGFATADSGELGFANNIRALAGLNGYTYPDATQQGFKADVVCDDVSYLDEAMFQDGIIAQGVNDVVAAGVSYASSAANNWSVDGYQAPFRYVANGKGLIATTNTALKNTNINLAGVPPELYAGGFHNFNPSGSPAKVDVAQTINSGSDALAFVFQWNDPYDANAPALIDPAIFTGNGDSEGGQGVDFGPVALTAGNSYVISELATPATPADNFDAIVAVIDPNGNFSRK
;
A
#
# COMPACT_ATOMS: atom_id res chain seq x y z
N MET A 1 38.19 -7.08 -0.43
CA MET A 1 37.03 -7.44 0.41
C MET A 1 35.84 -7.43 -0.51
N HIS A 2 35.16 -8.56 -0.77
CA HIS A 2 34.08 -8.57 -1.76
C HIS A 2 32.85 -7.81 -1.22
N LEU A 3 32.61 -6.64 -1.79
CA LEU A 3 31.35 -5.93 -1.70
C LEU A 3 30.47 -6.45 -2.85
N SER A 4 29.42 -7.18 -2.50
CA SER A 4 28.35 -7.60 -3.43
C SER A 4 27.12 -6.74 -3.15
N ALA A 5 26.31 -6.47 -4.17
CA ALA A 5 25.05 -5.75 -4.01
C ALA A 5 24.19 -6.46 -2.96
N LYS A 6 23.43 -5.69 -2.16
CA LYS A 6 22.26 -6.28 -1.51
C LYS A 6 21.40 -6.85 -2.65
N PRO A 7 21.14 -8.16 -2.70
CA PRO A 7 20.40 -8.76 -3.81
C PRO A 7 18.93 -8.29 -3.83
N VAL A 8 18.48 -7.70 -2.73
CA VAL A 8 17.16 -7.12 -2.49
C VAL A 8 17.39 -5.68 -2.01
N PRO A 9 16.91 -4.65 -2.72
CA PRO A 9 17.01 -3.26 -2.29
C PRO A 9 16.17 -2.97 -1.04
N ASP A 10 16.59 -1.99 -0.23
CA ASP A 10 15.87 -1.63 1.01
C ASP A 10 14.61 -0.79 0.75
N ASN A 11 14.45 -0.20 -0.44
CA ASN A 11 13.33 0.66 -0.83
C ASN A 11 12.13 -0.13 -1.43
N LEU A 12 11.92 -1.35 -0.94
CA LEU A 12 10.82 -2.23 -1.35
C LEU A 12 9.72 -2.30 -0.27
N GLY A 13 8.54 -1.75 -0.56
CA GLY A 13 7.40 -1.67 0.35
C GLY A 13 6.54 -2.93 0.41
N ASN A 14 5.61 -2.98 1.39
CA ASN A 14 4.54 -3.98 1.53
C ASN A 14 4.96 -5.46 1.39
N GLY A 15 6.17 -5.82 1.82
CA GLY A 15 6.66 -7.21 1.75
C GLY A 15 7.11 -7.66 0.36
N LEU A 16 7.20 -6.74 -0.61
CA LEU A 16 7.82 -7.00 -1.92
C LEU A 16 9.26 -7.50 -1.75
N ASP A 17 9.97 -6.98 -0.74
CA ASP A 17 11.28 -7.45 -0.34
C ASP A 17 11.29 -8.96 -0.03
N LYS A 18 10.29 -9.50 0.68
CA LYS A 18 10.18 -10.93 1.01
C LYS A 18 9.88 -11.78 -0.23
N LEU A 19 9.01 -11.30 -1.12
CA LEU A 19 8.72 -11.95 -2.40
C LEU A 19 9.99 -12.06 -3.28
N VAL A 20 10.71 -10.93 -3.43
CA VAL A 20 11.97 -10.86 -4.17
C VAL A 20 13.06 -11.71 -3.51
N THR A 21 13.21 -11.66 -2.17
CA THR A 21 14.16 -12.50 -1.42
C THR A 21 13.89 -13.98 -1.70
N ASN A 22 12.63 -14.42 -1.62
CA ASN A 22 12.24 -15.80 -1.87
C ASN A 22 12.54 -16.23 -3.31
N ASN A 23 12.19 -15.42 -4.32
CA ASN A 23 12.52 -15.66 -5.73
C ASN A 23 14.05 -15.83 -5.94
N LEU A 24 14.86 -14.96 -5.33
CA LEU A 24 16.31 -15.01 -5.46
C LEU A 24 16.98 -16.15 -4.68
N ILE A 25 16.37 -16.63 -3.59
CA ILE A 25 16.77 -17.90 -2.93
C ILE A 25 16.45 -19.09 -3.85
N GLN A 26 15.22 -19.15 -4.39
CA GLN A 26 14.79 -20.24 -5.28
C GLN A 26 15.63 -20.34 -6.56
N LYS A 27 16.16 -19.21 -7.05
CA LYS A 27 17.08 -19.14 -8.20
C LYS A 27 18.56 -19.34 -7.85
N GLY A 28 18.90 -19.58 -6.58
CA GLY A 28 20.28 -19.78 -6.13
C GLY A 28 21.17 -18.54 -6.22
N VAL A 29 20.58 -17.35 -6.31
CA VAL A 29 21.30 -16.06 -6.25
C VAL A 29 21.65 -15.73 -4.80
N ILE A 30 20.70 -15.95 -3.88
CA ILE A 30 20.94 -15.93 -2.43
C ILE A 30 21.22 -17.37 -1.99
N THR A 31 22.43 -17.62 -1.45
CA THR A 31 22.90 -18.96 -1.03
C THR A 31 23.40 -19.00 0.41
N ALA A 32 23.39 -17.86 1.10
CA ALA A 32 23.75 -17.71 2.51
C ALA A 32 22.96 -16.53 3.09
N VAL A 33 22.80 -16.51 4.42
CA VAL A 33 22.10 -15.43 5.13
C VAL A 33 22.83 -14.10 4.89
N PRO A 34 22.16 -13.08 4.30
CA PRO A 34 22.74 -11.75 4.05
C PRO A 34 23.29 -11.12 5.33
N ARG A 35 24.30 -10.25 5.22
CA ARG A 35 25.06 -9.78 6.39
C ARG A 35 24.20 -8.95 7.37
N GLY A 36 23.18 -8.25 6.89
CA GLY A 36 22.20 -7.53 7.72
C GLY A 36 21.16 -8.43 8.40
N ASP A 37 20.84 -9.60 7.81
CA ASP A 37 19.75 -10.46 8.26
C ASP A 37 20.17 -11.51 9.31
N ARG A 38 21.41 -11.44 9.80
CA ARG A 38 22.02 -12.44 10.69
C ARG A 38 21.63 -12.23 12.15
N THR A 39 20.43 -12.66 12.50
CA THR A 39 19.96 -12.71 13.88
C THR A 39 20.61 -13.87 14.65
N THR A 40 20.30 -13.99 15.94
CA THR A 40 20.70 -15.18 16.72
C THR A 40 19.84 -16.42 16.45
N THR A 41 18.73 -16.30 15.71
CA THR A 41 17.85 -17.38 15.25
C THR A 41 18.01 -17.72 13.77
N THR A 42 18.38 -16.79 12.89
CA THR A 42 18.68 -17.01 11.46
C THR A 42 20.16 -17.31 11.23
N LYS A 43 20.78 -18.11 12.09
CA LYS A 43 22.23 -18.42 11.99
C LYS A 43 22.59 -19.34 10.83
N ASP A 44 21.67 -20.22 10.44
CA ASP A 44 21.80 -21.08 9.27
C ASP A 44 20.84 -20.66 8.15
N PHE A 45 21.21 -21.02 6.92
CA PHE A 45 20.49 -20.61 5.73
C PHE A 45 19.17 -21.37 5.51
N ALA A 46 18.98 -22.54 6.14
CA ALA A 46 17.74 -23.31 6.02
C ALA A 46 16.61 -22.66 6.83
N THR A 47 16.91 -22.23 8.07
CA THR A 47 15.96 -21.50 8.93
C THR A 47 15.62 -20.13 8.34
N TYR A 48 16.60 -19.42 7.78
CA TYR A 48 16.37 -18.17 7.03
C TYR A 48 15.45 -18.41 5.81
N THR A 49 15.73 -19.44 5.00
CA THR A 49 14.90 -19.79 3.83
C THR A 49 13.46 -20.15 4.23
N ALA A 50 13.27 -20.92 5.31
CA ALA A 50 11.94 -21.27 5.80
C ALA A 50 11.16 -20.06 6.34
N MET A 51 11.85 -19.11 7.00
CA MET A 51 11.26 -17.86 7.46
C MET A 51 10.83 -16.97 6.29
N ILE A 52 11.73 -16.71 5.34
CA ILE A 52 11.46 -15.91 4.14
C ILE A 52 10.36 -16.54 3.30
N GLY A 53 10.38 -17.85 3.07
CA GLY A 53 9.34 -18.57 2.34
C GLY A 53 7.96 -18.40 2.99
N LYS A 54 7.85 -18.53 4.32
CA LYS A 54 6.60 -18.30 5.04
C LYS A 54 6.10 -16.85 4.90
N GLN A 55 7.00 -15.87 5.01
CA GLN A 55 6.64 -14.46 4.83
C GLN A 55 6.18 -14.18 3.39
N ALA A 56 6.91 -14.67 2.39
CA ALA A 56 6.58 -14.54 0.98
C ALA A 56 5.22 -15.17 0.65
N THR A 57 4.89 -16.36 1.18
CA THR A 57 3.54 -16.94 1.01
C THR A 57 2.44 -16.04 1.59
N GLY A 58 2.65 -15.46 2.77
CA GLY A 58 1.68 -14.55 3.39
C GLY A 58 1.43 -13.28 2.57
N TYR A 59 2.49 -12.67 2.03
CA TYR A 59 2.34 -11.52 1.13
C TYR A 59 1.77 -11.91 -0.24
N MET A 60 2.16 -13.06 -0.82
CA MET A 60 1.63 -13.55 -2.11
C MET A 60 0.12 -13.80 -2.07
N GLN A 61 -0.42 -14.23 -0.92
CA GLN A 61 -1.88 -14.38 -0.72
C GLN A 61 -2.62 -13.03 -0.72
N ARG A 62 -1.93 -11.92 -0.46
CA ARG A 62 -2.48 -10.56 -0.47
C ARG A 62 -2.19 -9.80 -1.75
N ALA A 63 -1.00 -9.99 -2.33
CA ALA A 63 -0.54 -9.36 -3.57
C ALA A 63 -1.58 -9.39 -4.69
N MET A 64 -1.86 -8.24 -5.32
CA MET A 64 -2.52 -8.21 -6.61
C MET A 64 -1.59 -8.83 -7.66
N ILE A 65 -2.06 -9.90 -8.31
CA ILE A 65 -1.29 -10.70 -9.27
C ILE A 65 -2.15 -10.93 -10.51
N ASP A 66 -1.60 -10.61 -11.68
CA ASP A 66 -2.16 -10.98 -12.98
C ASP A 66 -2.19 -12.52 -13.10
N SER A 67 -3.39 -13.09 -13.12
CA SER A 67 -3.64 -14.53 -13.16
C SER A 67 -3.18 -15.20 -14.47
N THR A 68 -2.97 -14.42 -15.53
CA THR A 68 -2.50 -14.89 -16.85
C THR A 68 -0.97 -14.81 -16.98
N THR A 69 -0.35 -13.71 -16.53
CA THR A 69 1.11 -13.52 -16.69
C THR A 69 1.95 -13.78 -15.45
N GLY A 70 1.33 -13.96 -14.28
CA GLY A 70 2.03 -14.18 -13.00
C GLY A 70 2.81 -12.96 -12.49
N LYS A 71 2.52 -11.77 -13.04
CA LYS A 71 3.13 -10.51 -12.63
C LYS A 71 2.44 -9.95 -11.38
N TYR A 72 3.21 -9.28 -10.55
CA TYR A 72 2.75 -8.59 -9.34
C TYR A 72 2.47 -7.13 -9.70
N LEU A 73 1.32 -6.60 -9.29
CA LEU A 73 1.06 -5.16 -9.40
C LEU A 73 1.89 -4.42 -8.34
N VAL A 74 2.46 -3.29 -8.71
CA VAL A 74 3.23 -2.42 -7.80
C VAL A 74 2.96 -0.95 -8.10
N GLN A 75 3.09 -0.13 -7.06
CA GLN A 75 3.32 1.31 -7.20
C GLN A 75 4.83 1.56 -7.32
N ILE A 76 5.23 2.45 -8.23
CA ILE A 76 6.60 2.93 -8.39
C ILE A 76 6.57 4.42 -8.07
N MET A 77 7.04 4.78 -6.87
CA MET A 77 7.11 6.17 -6.42
C MET A 77 8.37 6.83 -6.99
N PRO A 78 8.24 7.95 -7.73
CA PRO A 78 9.39 8.75 -8.17
C PRO A 78 10.01 9.52 -7.00
N ASN A 79 11.33 9.63 -6.95
CA ASN A 79 12.06 10.40 -5.92
C ASN A 79 12.06 11.93 -6.15
N GLY A 80 11.15 12.45 -6.96
CA GLY A 80 11.05 13.85 -7.36
C GLY A 80 12.18 14.39 -8.27
N ARG A 81 13.30 13.66 -8.46
CA ARG A 81 14.44 14.13 -9.29
C ARG A 81 14.26 13.93 -10.80
N VAL A 82 13.29 13.12 -11.20
CA VAL A 82 12.95 12.83 -12.61
C VAL A 82 11.43 12.94 -12.76
N PRO A 83 10.91 13.75 -13.71
CA PRO A 83 9.47 13.82 -13.98
C PRO A 83 8.89 12.44 -14.29
N VAL A 84 7.74 12.10 -13.70
CA VAL A 84 7.16 10.75 -13.76
C VAL A 84 6.96 10.22 -15.19
N THR A 85 6.63 11.08 -16.14
CA THR A 85 6.46 10.72 -17.56
C THR A 85 7.77 10.32 -18.25
N ILE A 86 8.89 10.95 -17.87
CA ILE A 86 10.23 10.60 -18.32
C ILE A 86 10.64 9.28 -17.65
N LEU A 87 10.44 9.14 -16.34
CA LEU A 87 10.73 7.92 -15.60
C LEU A 87 9.97 6.72 -16.18
N GLN A 88 8.66 6.85 -16.41
CA GLN A 88 7.82 5.83 -17.04
C GLN A 88 8.37 5.40 -18.40
N THR A 89 8.71 6.37 -19.26
CA THR A 89 9.29 6.10 -20.59
C THR A 89 10.63 5.37 -20.49
N THR A 90 11.50 5.76 -19.56
CA THR A 90 12.79 5.10 -19.29
C THR A 90 12.61 3.67 -18.78
N LEU A 91 11.68 3.43 -17.85
CA LEU A 91 11.37 2.10 -17.33
C LEU A 91 10.78 1.19 -18.41
N GLN A 92 9.84 1.70 -19.22
CA GLN A 92 9.26 0.94 -20.35
C GLN A 92 10.30 0.60 -21.44
N ALA A 93 11.30 1.45 -21.66
CA ALA A 93 12.41 1.16 -22.57
C ALA A 93 13.44 0.16 -22.00
N ALA A 94 13.69 0.21 -20.69
CA ALA A 94 14.69 -0.64 -20.02
C ALA A 94 14.17 -2.04 -19.64
N TYR A 95 12.87 -2.17 -19.36
CA TYR A 95 12.22 -3.40 -18.88
C TYR A 95 10.99 -3.74 -19.72
N PRO A 96 11.13 -4.34 -20.92
CA PRO A 96 10.00 -4.61 -21.84
C PRO A 96 8.91 -5.56 -21.30
N THR A 97 9.11 -6.10 -20.09
CA THR A 97 8.20 -6.91 -19.28
C THR A 97 7.17 -6.07 -18.50
N ILE A 98 7.45 -4.78 -18.22
CA ILE A 98 6.56 -3.90 -17.46
C ILE A 98 5.25 -3.65 -18.20
N SER A 99 4.13 -3.70 -17.48
CA SER A 99 2.82 -3.30 -18.00
C SER A 99 2.22 -2.25 -17.07
N VAL A 100 2.49 -0.97 -17.37
CA VAL A 100 1.88 0.18 -16.70
C VAL A 100 0.36 0.08 -16.87
N GLN A 101 -0.38 0.24 -15.78
CA GLN A 101 -1.85 0.26 -15.76
C GLN A 101 -2.35 1.69 -15.63
N ALA A 102 -1.79 2.46 -14.69
CA ALA A 102 -2.13 3.86 -14.47
C ALA A 102 -0.89 4.72 -14.10
N THR A 103 -1.03 6.03 -14.28
CA THR A 103 -0.04 7.04 -13.88
C THR A 103 -0.77 8.32 -13.44
N ASP A 104 -0.58 8.79 -12.20
CA ASP A 104 -0.92 10.17 -11.82
C ASP A 104 0.34 11.04 -11.92
N GLN A 105 0.18 12.25 -12.47
CA GLN A 105 1.26 13.22 -12.64
C GLN A 105 1.24 14.32 -11.56
N ARG A 106 0.19 14.37 -10.72
CA ARG A 106 -0.03 15.40 -9.69
C ARG A 106 0.17 14.89 -8.26
N TYR A 107 0.15 13.57 -8.05
CA TYR A 107 0.29 12.97 -6.72
C TYR A 107 1.59 13.41 -6.03
N ALA A 108 1.48 14.04 -4.85
CA ALA A 108 2.60 14.54 -4.03
C ALA A 108 3.66 15.38 -4.79
N ASP A 109 3.25 16.10 -5.84
CA ASP A 109 4.11 16.82 -6.81
C ASP A 109 5.22 15.98 -7.51
N HIS A 110 5.35 14.68 -7.22
CA HIS A 110 6.29 13.76 -7.86
C HIS A 110 5.63 12.79 -8.85
N GLY A 111 4.33 12.56 -8.73
CA GLY A 111 3.55 11.58 -9.48
C GLY A 111 3.68 10.16 -8.93
N VAL A 112 2.97 9.20 -9.52
CA VAL A 112 3.06 7.76 -9.18
C VAL A 112 2.74 6.93 -10.44
N ILE A 113 3.40 5.78 -10.59
CA ILE A 113 3.17 4.83 -11.70
C ILE A 113 2.73 3.49 -11.08
N GLU A 114 1.58 2.98 -11.50
CA GLU A 114 1.07 1.67 -11.12
C GLU A 114 1.33 0.68 -12.28
N ALA A 115 2.00 -0.44 -12.02
CA ALA A 115 2.45 -1.34 -13.09
C ALA A 115 2.59 -2.81 -12.65
N TYR A 116 2.28 -3.74 -13.55
CA TYR A 116 2.57 -5.16 -13.39
C TYR A 116 4.04 -5.47 -13.72
N LEU A 117 4.74 -6.10 -12.78
CA LEU A 117 6.16 -6.50 -12.86
C LEU A 117 6.40 -7.99 -12.61
N VAL A 118 7.51 -8.51 -13.13
CA VAL A 118 8.10 -9.78 -12.68
C VAL A 118 9.17 -9.51 -11.60
N LEU A 119 9.25 -10.40 -10.60
CA LEU A 119 10.14 -10.26 -9.43
C LEU A 119 11.65 -10.21 -9.78
N ASP A 120 12.03 -10.55 -11.02
CA ASP A 120 13.42 -10.49 -11.52
C ASP A 120 13.83 -9.07 -11.96
N ASP A 121 12.88 -8.22 -12.34
CA ASP A 121 13.14 -6.84 -12.75
C ASP A 121 13.06 -5.87 -11.55
N VAL A 122 12.29 -6.20 -10.51
CA VAL A 122 12.13 -5.37 -9.30
C VAL A 122 13.45 -4.88 -8.68
N PRO A 123 14.51 -5.71 -8.46
CA PRO A 123 15.78 -5.23 -7.92
C PRO A 123 16.51 -4.21 -8.81
N ARG A 124 16.23 -4.20 -10.11
CA ARG A 124 16.86 -3.30 -11.09
C ARG A 124 16.01 -2.04 -11.31
N ILE A 125 14.69 -2.17 -11.23
CA ILE A 125 13.74 -1.04 -11.25
C ILE A 125 13.87 -0.21 -9.98
N ALA A 126 13.93 -0.82 -8.79
CA ALA A 126 14.05 -0.10 -7.53
C ALA A 126 15.40 0.66 -7.37
N ASN A 127 16.44 0.25 -8.10
CA ASN A 127 17.72 0.95 -8.22
C ASN A 127 17.80 1.89 -9.44
N ALA A 128 16.74 2.06 -10.23
CA ALA A 128 16.76 2.90 -11.42
C ALA A 128 16.74 4.40 -11.05
N GLN A 129 17.52 5.20 -11.78
CA GLN A 129 17.59 6.65 -11.55
C GLN A 129 16.20 7.28 -11.69
N GLY A 130 15.72 7.88 -10.59
CA GLY A 130 14.42 8.54 -10.50
C GLY A 130 13.39 7.77 -9.68
N VAL A 131 13.60 6.48 -9.39
CA VAL A 131 12.77 5.73 -8.43
C VAL A 131 13.15 6.11 -6.99
N GLY A 132 12.14 6.28 -6.13
CA GLY A 132 12.26 6.43 -4.68
C GLY A 132 11.99 5.10 -3.97
N SER A 133 10.83 4.49 -4.25
CA SER A 133 10.45 3.17 -3.74
C SER A 133 9.65 2.36 -4.78
N VAL A 134 9.55 1.06 -4.54
CA VAL A 134 8.60 0.18 -5.25
C VAL A 134 7.78 -0.56 -4.21
N ILE A 135 6.46 -0.39 -4.22
CA ILE A 135 5.53 -0.84 -3.18
C ILE A 135 4.62 -1.91 -3.79
N LEU A 136 4.46 -3.05 -3.12
CA LEU A 136 3.53 -4.10 -3.56
C LEU A 136 2.08 -3.66 -3.33
N GLU A 137 1.28 -3.67 -4.40
CA GLU A 137 -0.18 -3.51 -4.31
C GLU A 137 -0.81 -4.74 -3.65
N LEU A 138 -1.56 -4.50 -2.58
CA LEU A 138 -2.32 -5.52 -1.87
C LEU A 138 -3.76 -5.52 -2.39
N ARG A 139 -4.40 -6.69 -2.46
CA ARG A 139 -5.85 -6.77 -2.68
C ARG A 139 -6.56 -5.94 -1.60
N PRO A 140 -7.63 -5.21 -1.96
CA PRO A 140 -8.46 -4.57 -0.98
C PRO A 140 -9.12 -5.57 -0.03
N ILE A 141 -9.76 -5.04 1.02
CA ILE A 141 -10.67 -5.78 1.89
C ILE A 141 -12.10 -5.34 1.62
N HIS A 142 -12.87 -6.30 1.10
CA HIS A 142 -14.32 -6.28 1.00
C HIS A 142 -14.93 -6.52 2.38
N SER A 143 -15.86 -5.66 2.82
CA SER A 143 -16.37 -5.65 4.20
C SER A 143 -17.70 -6.39 4.33
N ALA A 144 -17.72 -7.68 3.97
CA ALA A 144 -18.94 -8.51 4.01
C ALA A 144 -19.42 -8.80 5.46
N GLY A 145 -20.27 -7.91 5.99
CA GLY A 145 -20.92 -8.10 7.28
C GLY A 145 -22.00 -9.20 7.27
N ALA A 146 -22.25 -9.83 8.43
CA ALA A 146 -23.25 -10.91 8.57
C ALA A 146 -24.71 -10.50 8.29
N VAL A 147 -24.98 -9.23 7.95
CA VAL A 147 -26.24 -8.72 7.41
C VAL A 147 -25.89 -7.66 6.36
N THR A 148 -26.16 -7.94 5.08
CA THR A 148 -25.62 -7.18 3.93
C THR A 148 -26.37 -5.88 3.58
N SER A 149 -27.49 -5.56 4.23
CA SER A 149 -28.14 -4.25 4.05
C SER A 149 -28.88 -3.76 5.31
N GLN A 150 -28.35 -2.69 5.90
CA GLN A 150 -29.07 -1.87 6.89
C GLN A 150 -29.53 -0.52 6.33
N GLY A 151 -28.96 -0.04 5.21
CA GLY A 151 -29.30 1.26 4.62
C GLY A 151 -30.79 1.39 4.28
N VAL A 152 -31.39 0.34 3.71
CA VAL A 152 -32.82 0.27 3.38
C VAL A 152 -33.72 0.35 4.64
N HIS A 153 -33.24 -0.14 5.80
CA HIS A 153 -33.91 0.03 7.10
C HIS A 153 -33.69 1.42 7.70
N LEU A 154 -32.45 1.94 7.63
CA LEU A 154 -32.05 3.22 8.21
C LEU A 154 -32.74 4.41 7.50
N HIS A 155 -32.78 4.38 6.17
CA HIS A 155 -33.51 5.33 5.32
C HIS A 155 -35.02 5.05 5.23
N ARG A 156 -35.50 3.96 5.85
CA ARG A 156 -36.91 3.54 5.91
C ARG A 156 -37.55 3.16 4.56
N VAL A 157 -36.73 2.84 3.56
CA VAL A 157 -37.17 2.35 2.23
C VAL A 157 -37.73 0.92 2.31
N ASN A 158 -37.43 0.19 3.39
CA ASN A 158 -38.13 -1.02 3.83
C ASN A 158 -39.66 -0.84 4.10
N ARG A 159 -40.20 0.37 3.94
CA ARG A 159 -41.64 0.68 3.96
C ARG A 159 -42.25 0.84 2.56
N ILE A 160 -41.44 0.62 1.51
CA ILE A 160 -41.78 0.87 0.10
C ILE A 160 -41.50 -0.40 -0.73
N ASN A 161 -40.28 -0.95 -0.67
CA ASN A 161 -39.94 -2.23 -1.32
C ASN A 161 -39.57 -3.32 -0.28
N ASN A 162 -39.67 -4.59 -0.69
CA ASN A 162 -39.93 -5.71 0.22
C ASN A 162 -39.09 -6.99 -0.06
N PHE A 163 -38.13 -6.93 -0.99
CA PHE A 163 -37.20 -8.01 -1.33
C PHE A 163 -35.77 -7.48 -1.31
N TYR A 164 -34.83 -8.20 -0.70
CA TYR A 164 -33.39 -8.01 -0.91
C TYR A 164 -32.60 -9.20 -0.37
N ASN A 165 -31.58 -9.63 -1.10
CA ASN A 165 -30.35 -10.25 -0.58
C ASN A 165 -29.40 -10.45 -1.75
N ALA A 166 -28.20 -9.88 -1.68
CA ALA A 166 -27.15 -10.13 -2.66
C ALA A 166 -25.77 -10.01 -2.00
N GLY A 167 -24.83 -10.85 -2.46
CA GLY A 167 -23.42 -10.47 -2.53
C GLY A 167 -23.29 -9.44 -3.66
N VAL A 168 -22.31 -8.55 -3.57
CA VAL A 168 -22.38 -7.20 -4.16
C VAL A 168 -21.91 -7.10 -5.73
N ASP A 169 -20.78 -7.08 -6.56
CA ASP A 169 -19.35 -6.56 -6.97
C ASP A 169 -19.23 -6.62 -8.50
N SER A 170 -18.40 -7.52 -9.05
CA SER A 170 -18.09 -7.50 -10.46
C SER A 170 -19.41 -7.53 -11.19
N PHE A 171 -19.55 -6.65 -12.17
CA PHE A 171 -20.86 -6.33 -12.69
C PHE A 171 -21.55 -7.57 -13.25
N ASP A 172 -20.80 -8.55 -13.77
CA ASP A 172 -21.37 -9.79 -14.31
C ASP A 172 -20.45 -11.02 -14.14
N SER A 173 -19.76 -11.17 -12.99
CA SER A 173 -18.87 -12.33 -12.78
C SER A 173 -19.62 -13.65 -12.56
N GLU A 174 -19.28 -14.66 -13.37
CA GLU A 174 -19.94 -15.96 -13.37
C GLU A 174 -18.96 -17.14 -13.58
N PRO A 175 -19.00 -18.20 -12.73
CA PRO A 175 -19.67 -18.26 -11.44
C PRO A 175 -18.91 -17.43 -10.40
N ALA A 176 -19.59 -16.49 -9.74
CA ALA A 176 -19.00 -15.74 -8.65
C ALA A 176 -18.62 -16.65 -7.48
N ALA A 177 -17.51 -16.34 -6.79
CA ALA A 177 -17.00 -17.18 -5.69
C ALA A 177 -17.97 -17.32 -4.50
N GLU A 178 -18.93 -16.41 -4.36
CA GLU A 178 -19.97 -16.43 -3.32
C GLU A 178 -21.22 -17.24 -3.67
N GLY A 179 -21.36 -17.72 -4.91
CA GLY A 179 -22.50 -18.54 -5.34
C GLY A 179 -23.80 -17.76 -5.58
N GLY A 180 -23.70 -16.59 -6.23
CA GLY A 180 -24.87 -15.97 -6.86
C GLY A 180 -25.33 -16.78 -8.08
N ASP A 181 -26.64 -17.01 -8.21
CA ASP A 181 -27.26 -17.71 -9.35
C ASP A 181 -27.87 -16.73 -10.39
N THR A 182 -27.66 -15.41 -10.25
CA THR A 182 -28.26 -14.38 -11.14
C THR A 182 -27.22 -13.45 -11.77
N THR A 183 -27.41 -13.20 -13.07
CA THR A 183 -26.58 -12.32 -13.91
C THR A 183 -27.23 -10.94 -14.06
N ALA A 184 -26.47 -9.93 -14.45
CA ALA A 184 -27.01 -8.59 -14.71
C ALA A 184 -28.13 -8.61 -15.77
N ALA A 185 -28.09 -9.55 -16.73
CA ALA A 185 -29.14 -9.74 -17.72
C ALA A 185 -30.44 -10.36 -17.15
N MET A 186 -30.35 -11.15 -16.08
CA MET A 186 -31.52 -11.65 -15.35
C MET A 186 -32.11 -10.56 -14.44
N ASP A 187 -31.25 -9.81 -13.74
CA ASP A 187 -31.64 -8.71 -12.85
C ASP A 187 -32.35 -7.56 -13.62
N VAL A 188 -31.93 -7.27 -14.86
CA VAL A 188 -32.66 -6.35 -15.76
C VAL A 188 -34.01 -6.92 -16.21
N GLY A 189 -34.15 -8.25 -16.26
CA GLY A 189 -35.39 -8.94 -16.63
C GLY A 189 -36.41 -9.05 -15.50
N THR A 190 -35.97 -9.05 -14.24
CA THR A 190 -36.83 -8.98 -13.04
C THR A 190 -37.18 -7.54 -12.65
N GLY A 191 -36.30 -6.59 -12.98
CA GLY A 191 -36.47 -5.15 -12.71
C GLY A 191 -35.50 -4.60 -11.65
N ASP A 192 -34.66 -5.46 -11.05
CA ASP A 192 -33.72 -5.12 -9.98
C ASP A 192 -32.50 -4.30 -10.49
N LEU A 193 -32.23 -4.32 -11.80
CA LEU A 193 -31.29 -3.42 -12.47
C LEU A 193 -31.92 -2.65 -13.64
N PRO A 194 -31.45 -1.41 -13.92
CA PRO A 194 -31.92 -0.63 -15.07
C PRO A 194 -31.25 -1.12 -16.36
N GLY A 195 -32.00 -1.20 -17.46
CA GLY A 195 -31.49 -1.70 -18.73
C GLY A 195 -32.54 -2.03 -19.79
N THR A 196 -32.07 -2.48 -20.95
CA THR A 196 -32.91 -2.72 -22.15
C THR A 196 -34.02 -3.75 -21.89
N GLY A 197 -35.24 -3.27 -21.63
CA GLY A 197 -36.41 -4.10 -21.37
C GLY A 197 -37.06 -3.86 -20.01
N ASN A 198 -36.32 -3.31 -19.04
CA ASN A 198 -36.87 -2.83 -17.77
C ASN A 198 -37.85 -1.66 -18.07
N THR A 199 -39.06 -1.76 -17.51
CA THR A 199 -40.17 -0.81 -17.76
C THR A 199 -40.07 0.47 -16.95
N ASP A 200 -39.38 0.45 -15.82
CA ASP A 200 -39.18 1.62 -14.97
C ASP A 200 -37.97 2.42 -15.43
N ASN A 201 -36.83 1.77 -15.74
CA ASN A 201 -35.66 2.44 -16.29
C ASN A 201 -34.97 1.61 -17.38
N SER A 202 -35.07 2.09 -18.62
CA SER A 202 -34.51 1.42 -19.81
C SER A 202 -33.06 1.81 -20.14
N GLN A 203 -32.40 2.64 -19.32
CA GLN A 203 -30.98 3.00 -19.50
C GLN A 203 -30.08 1.93 -18.83
N PRO A 204 -29.23 1.21 -19.58
CA PRO A 204 -28.28 0.28 -18.97
C PRO A 204 -27.29 0.97 -18.04
N VAL A 205 -26.80 0.25 -17.03
CA VAL A 205 -25.67 0.67 -16.19
C VAL A 205 -24.44 0.93 -17.07
N VAL A 206 -23.81 2.09 -16.88
CA VAL A 206 -22.58 2.44 -17.61
C VAL A 206 -21.38 1.86 -16.89
N VAL A 207 -21.00 0.64 -17.25
CA VAL A 207 -19.78 -0.03 -16.78
C VAL A 207 -18.55 0.60 -17.46
N LEU A 208 -17.72 1.28 -16.67
CA LEU A 208 -16.45 1.85 -17.12
C LEU A 208 -15.33 0.80 -17.08
N GLN A 209 -15.24 0.05 -15.98
CA GLN A 209 -14.31 -1.06 -15.79
C GLN A 209 -14.92 -2.10 -14.84
N ASP A 210 -14.70 -3.38 -15.14
CA ASP A 210 -15.22 -4.52 -14.38
C ASP A 210 -14.11 -5.55 -14.12
N PHE A 211 -14.09 -6.15 -12.92
CA PHE A 211 -13.04 -7.06 -12.46
C PHE A 211 -13.43 -8.53 -12.65
N ASN A 212 -13.26 -9.02 -13.88
CA ASN A 212 -13.58 -10.42 -14.23
C ASN A 212 -12.37 -11.36 -14.11
N SER A 213 -11.88 -11.60 -12.89
CA SER A 213 -10.83 -12.60 -12.61
C SER A 213 -11.21 -13.59 -11.47
N PRO A 214 -12.10 -14.57 -11.72
CA PRO A 214 -12.41 -15.64 -10.76
C PRO A 214 -11.16 -16.42 -10.31
N PRO A 215 -11.11 -16.91 -9.05
CA PRO A 215 -12.13 -16.84 -8.01
C PRO A 215 -12.04 -15.57 -7.15
N PHE A 216 -11.29 -14.55 -7.59
CA PHE A 216 -11.16 -13.28 -6.85
C PHE A 216 -12.22 -12.27 -7.23
N ALA A 217 -12.80 -12.38 -8.44
CA ALA A 217 -14.07 -11.74 -8.75
C ALA A 217 -15.16 -12.30 -7.83
N THR A 218 -15.67 -11.44 -6.96
CA THR A 218 -16.74 -11.71 -6.00
C THR A 218 -17.93 -10.82 -6.34
N ASN A 219 -18.62 -10.34 -5.30
CA ASN A 219 -19.63 -9.32 -5.36
C ASN A 219 -19.51 -8.36 -4.05
N GLU A 220 -19.51 -6.99 -3.73
CA GLU A 220 -19.42 -5.46 -4.05
C GLU A 220 -20.29 -4.54 -5.05
N GLY A 221 -19.77 -3.62 -5.89
CA GLY A 221 -20.38 -3.20 -7.21
C GLY A 221 -21.85 -3.55 -7.69
N ARG A 222 -22.19 -4.75 -8.23
CA ARG A 222 -23.50 -5.03 -8.90
C ARG A 222 -24.69 -4.79 -7.98
N ALA A 223 -24.68 -5.28 -6.75
CA ALA A 223 -25.77 -5.05 -5.83
C ALA A 223 -25.73 -3.63 -5.23
N MET A 224 -24.60 -2.91 -5.27
CA MET A 224 -24.63 -1.45 -5.07
C MET A 224 -25.48 -0.80 -6.16
N CYS A 225 -25.33 -1.24 -7.42
CA CYS A 225 -26.16 -0.75 -8.52
C CYS A 225 -27.65 -1.11 -8.33
N GLN A 226 -27.97 -2.32 -7.84
CA GLN A 226 -29.34 -2.70 -7.46
C GLN A 226 -29.88 -1.80 -6.34
N ILE A 227 -29.12 -1.58 -5.25
CA ILE A 227 -29.50 -0.70 -4.14
C ILE A 227 -29.72 0.74 -4.61
N VAL A 228 -28.86 1.27 -5.49
CA VAL A 228 -29.02 2.61 -6.08
C VAL A 228 -30.27 2.67 -6.96
N HIS A 229 -30.59 1.60 -7.71
CA HIS A 229 -31.82 1.52 -8.49
C HIS A 229 -33.06 1.51 -7.60
N ASP A 230 -33.08 0.70 -6.55
CA ASP A 230 -34.17 0.62 -5.55
C ASP A 230 -34.41 1.99 -4.85
N MET A 231 -33.32 2.68 -4.49
CA MET A 231 -33.34 3.99 -3.83
C MET A 231 -33.73 5.14 -4.78
N ALA A 232 -33.37 5.04 -6.06
CA ALA A 232 -33.59 6.09 -7.06
C ALA A 232 -33.81 5.49 -8.47
N PRO A 233 -35.01 4.93 -8.77
CA PRO A 233 -35.21 4.13 -9.99
C PRO A 233 -34.90 4.83 -11.31
N GLN A 234 -35.07 6.15 -11.37
CA GLN A 234 -34.80 6.98 -12.57
C GLN A 234 -33.35 7.48 -12.68
N ALA A 235 -32.45 7.10 -11.77
CA ALA A 235 -31.05 7.49 -11.84
C ALA A 235 -30.36 6.88 -13.06
N ARG A 236 -29.41 7.61 -13.66
CA ARG A 236 -28.42 7.00 -14.55
C ARG A 236 -27.32 6.41 -13.66
N ILE A 237 -27.18 5.09 -13.66
CA ILE A 237 -26.19 4.38 -12.85
C ILE A 237 -24.95 4.10 -13.70
N GLY A 238 -23.77 4.17 -13.07
CA GLY A 238 -22.50 3.78 -13.67
C GLY A 238 -21.64 3.07 -12.63
N PHE A 239 -20.78 2.18 -13.08
CA PHE A 239 -19.96 1.31 -12.24
C PHE A 239 -18.50 1.31 -12.70
N ALA A 240 -17.57 1.30 -11.75
CA ALA A 240 -16.16 1.06 -11.99
C ALA A 240 -15.58 0.34 -10.77
N THR A 241 -14.91 -0.79 -10.98
CA THR A 241 -14.32 -1.60 -9.91
C THR A 241 -13.19 -0.89 -9.16
N ALA A 242 -13.04 -1.21 -7.87
CA ALA A 242 -11.89 -0.82 -7.04
C ALA A 242 -10.68 -1.75 -7.24
N ASP A 243 -10.86 -2.97 -7.75
CA ASP A 243 -9.84 -4.04 -7.86
C ASP A 243 -8.90 -3.86 -9.06
N SER A 244 -8.33 -2.66 -9.15
CA SER A 244 -7.33 -2.27 -10.14
C SER A 244 -6.00 -1.80 -9.52
N GLY A 245 -5.92 -1.69 -8.19
CA GLY A 245 -4.85 -1.03 -7.44
C GLY A 245 -5.33 0.30 -6.85
N GLU A 246 -4.64 0.86 -5.86
CA GLU A 246 -5.06 2.13 -5.24
C GLU A 246 -5.15 3.28 -6.26
N LEU A 247 -4.23 3.31 -7.23
CA LEU A 247 -4.21 4.34 -8.27
C LEU A 247 -5.26 4.08 -9.34
N GLY A 248 -5.49 2.83 -9.74
CA GLY A 248 -6.61 2.42 -10.58
C GLY A 248 -7.95 2.86 -9.97
N PHE A 249 -8.17 2.57 -8.69
CA PHE A 249 -9.37 2.97 -7.95
C PHE A 249 -9.52 4.50 -7.86
N ALA A 250 -8.47 5.24 -7.51
CA ALA A 250 -8.47 6.71 -7.49
C ALA A 250 -8.84 7.32 -8.86
N ASN A 251 -8.42 6.68 -9.95
CA ASN A 251 -8.76 7.12 -11.30
C ASN A 251 -10.19 6.73 -11.70
N ASN A 252 -10.69 5.58 -11.24
CA ASN A 252 -12.09 5.18 -11.42
C ASN A 252 -13.07 6.09 -10.69
N ILE A 253 -12.74 6.54 -9.46
CA ILE A 253 -13.47 7.58 -8.73
C ILE A 253 -13.61 8.86 -9.59
N ARG A 254 -12.50 9.34 -10.16
CA ARG A 254 -12.46 10.52 -11.03
C ARG A 254 -13.19 10.31 -12.36
N ALA A 255 -13.18 9.09 -12.90
CA ALA A 255 -13.85 8.74 -14.16
C ALA A 255 -15.36 8.58 -14.03
N LEU A 256 -15.86 8.04 -12.91
CA LEU A 256 -17.28 8.07 -12.57
C LEU A 256 -17.78 9.52 -12.45
N ALA A 257 -16.99 10.41 -11.84
CA ALA A 257 -17.27 11.84 -11.76
C ALA A 257 -17.04 12.61 -13.09
N GLY A 258 -16.56 11.96 -14.15
CA GLY A 258 -16.37 12.53 -15.48
C GLY A 258 -15.34 13.66 -15.53
N LEU A 259 -14.25 13.57 -14.77
CA LEU A 259 -13.24 14.63 -14.69
C LEU A 259 -12.32 14.65 -15.93
N ASN A 260 -11.99 15.84 -16.42
CA ASN A 260 -11.10 16.03 -17.57
C ASN A 260 -9.73 15.36 -17.33
N GLY A 261 -9.33 14.46 -18.24
CA GLY A 261 -8.09 13.68 -18.15
C GLY A 261 -8.25 12.31 -17.48
N TYR A 262 -9.39 12.05 -16.84
CA TYR A 262 -9.74 10.79 -16.19
C TYR A 262 -11.06 10.29 -16.81
N THR A 263 -11.02 9.76 -18.02
CA THR A 263 -12.20 9.31 -18.78
C THR A 263 -11.89 8.10 -19.63
N TYR A 264 -12.82 7.15 -19.70
CA TYR A 264 -12.76 6.03 -20.63
C TYR A 264 -13.10 6.48 -22.06
N PRO A 265 -12.79 5.69 -23.10
CA PRO A 265 -13.19 6.01 -24.48
C PRO A 265 -14.70 6.26 -24.60
N ASP A 266 -15.14 7.13 -25.51
CA ASP A 266 -16.54 7.58 -25.64
C ASP A 266 -17.57 6.43 -25.69
N ALA A 267 -17.21 5.28 -26.30
CA ALA A 267 -18.05 4.09 -26.38
C ALA A 267 -18.28 3.39 -25.02
N THR A 268 -17.33 3.53 -24.09
CA THR A 268 -17.39 3.01 -22.72
C THR A 268 -17.97 4.06 -21.78
N GLN A 269 -17.43 5.29 -21.80
CA GLN A 269 -17.90 6.39 -20.94
C GLN A 269 -19.33 6.81 -21.27
N GLN A 270 -19.77 6.76 -22.54
CA GLN A 270 -21.13 7.06 -22.99
C GLN A 270 -21.66 8.45 -22.51
N GLY A 271 -20.77 9.42 -22.27
CA GLY A 271 -21.11 10.70 -21.66
C GLY A 271 -21.69 10.56 -20.23
N PHE A 272 -21.35 9.50 -19.51
CA PHE A 272 -21.67 9.34 -18.10
C PHE A 272 -20.82 10.30 -17.25
N LYS A 273 -21.50 10.93 -16.29
CA LYS A 273 -20.93 11.67 -15.19
C LYS A 273 -21.86 11.51 -13.99
N ALA A 274 -21.30 11.16 -12.85
CA ALA A 274 -22.00 11.10 -11.58
C ALA A 274 -22.19 12.49 -10.95
N ASP A 275 -23.27 12.62 -10.17
CA ASP A 275 -23.49 13.71 -9.20
C ASP A 275 -23.25 13.24 -7.75
N VAL A 276 -23.29 11.93 -7.53
CA VAL A 276 -22.91 11.24 -6.29
C VAL A 276 -22.10 9.99 -6.67
N VAL A 277 -20.97 9.76 -5.99
CA VAL A 277 -20.15 8.54 -6.07
C VAL A 277 -20.08 7.92 -4.67
N CYS A 278 -20.02 6.59 -4.59
CA CYS A 278 -19.88 5.85 -3.34
C CYS A 278 -19.10 4.56 -3.53
N ASP A 279 -18.52 4.07 -2.44
CA ASP A 279 -17.70 2.88 -2.34
C ASP A 279 -17.97 2.12 -1.02
N ASP A 280 -17.63 0.84 -0.99
CA ASP A 280 -17.66 -0.02 0.19
C ASP A 280 -16.33 -0.77 0.46
N VAL A 281 -15.28 -0.37 -0.26
CA VAL A 281 -13.98 -1.04 -0.35
C VAL A 281 -12.90 -0.25 0.40
N SER A 282 -11.93 -0.93 1.02
CA SER A 282 -10.76 -0.27 1.63
C SER A 282 -9.47 -1.05 1.37
N TYR A 283 -8.37 -0.36 1.12
CA TYR A 283 -7.04 -0.96 1.02
C TYR A 283 -6.37 -1.00 2.41
N LEU A 284 -5.53 -2.01 2.66
CA LEU A 284 -4.92 -2.20 4.00
C LEU A 284 -3.88 -1.14 4.33
N ASP A 285 -3.26 -0.58 3.31
CA ASP A 285 -2.08 0.28 3.38
C ASP A 285 -2.38 1.77 3.16
N GLU A 286 -3.67 2.14 3.04
CA GLU A 286 -4.15 3.52 3.05
C GLU A 286 -3.65 4.29 4.28
N ALA A 287 -3.25 5.54 4.09
CA ALA A 287 -2.63 6.34 5.14
C ALA A 287 -3.65 6.78 6.21
N MET A 288 -3.51 6.27 7.44
CA MET A 288 -4.43 6.49 8.58
C MET A 288 -4.43 7.93 9.12
N PHE A 289 -3.48 8.78 8.70
CA PHE A 289 -3.21 10.09 9.29
C PHE A 289 -3.10 11.24 8.28
N GLN A 290 -3.21 10.97 6.98
CA GLN A 290 -3.14 11.95 5.89
C GLN A 290 -3.69 11.38 4.58
N ASP A 291 -4.00 12.23 3.61
CA ASP A 291 -4.70 11.87 2.37
C ASP A 291 -3.81 11.11 1.37
N GLY A 292 -3.92 9.77 1.34
CA GLY A 292 -3.29 8.88 0.35
C GLY A 292 -3.87 8.97 -1.07
N ILE A 293 -3.43 8.08 -1.98
CA ILE A 293 -3.77 8.13 -3.43
C ILE A 293 -5.29 8.19 -3.66
N ILE A 294 -6.04 7.29 -3.01
CA ILE A 294 -7.51 7.21 -3.10
C ILE A 294 -8.16 8.50 -2.60
N ALA A 295 -7.73 9.01 -1.44
CA ALA A 295 -8.24 10.25 -0.86
C ALA A 295 -7.99 11.48 -1.76
N GLN A 296 -6.88 11.54 -2.50
CA GLN A 296 -6.68 12.59 -3.52
C GLN A 296 -7.66 12.47 -4.69
N GLY A 297 -8.05 11.24 -5.07
CA GLY A 297 -9.14 10.98 -6.01
C GLY A 297 -10.48 11.54 -5.50
N VAL A 298 -10.81 11.28 -4.23
CA VAL A 298 -12.00 11.82 -3.56
C VAL A 298 -11.96 13.36 -3.51
N ASN A 299 -10.83 13.96 -3.14
CA ASN A 299 -10.65 15.40 -3.07
C ASN A 299 -10.88 16.09 -4.44
N ASP A 300 -10.34 15.55 -5.53
CA ASP A 300 -10.60 16.08 -6.89
C ASP A 300 -12.10 16.05 -7.24
N VAL A 301 -12.80 14.98 -6.86
CA VAL A 301 -14.23 14.77 -7.15
C VAL A 301 -15.12 15.71 -6.31
N VAL A 302 -14.83 15.86 -5.03
CA VAL A 302 -15.53 16.80 -4.14
C VAL A 302 -15.26 18.25 -4.56
N ALA A 303 -14.04 18.59 -4.99
CA ALA A 303 -13.71 19.91 -5.54
C ALA A 303 -14.45 20.22 -6.86
N ALA A 304 -14.81 19.19 -7.63
CA ALA A 304 -15.68 19.31 -8.81
C ALA A 304 -17.19 19.40 -8.49
N GLY A 305 -17.57 19.41 -7.20
CA GLY A 305 -18.96 19.55 -6.75
C GLY A 305 -19.79 18.27 -6.78
N VAL A 306 -19.15 17.11 -6.94
CA VAL A 306 -19.78 15.79 -6.85
C VAL A 306 -19.73 15.32 -5.40
N SER A 307 -20.82 14.73 -4.89
CA SER A 307 -20.83 14.18 -3.52
C SER A 307 -20.12 12.83 -3.47
N TYR A 308 -19.34 12.57 -2.42
CA TYR A 308 -18.65 11.29 -2.22
C TYR A 308 -19.04 10.67 -0.87
N ALA A 309 -19.23 9.35 -0.82
CA ALA A 309 -19.60 8.63 0.39
C ALA A 309 -18.97 7.22 0.44
N SER A 310 -17.98 7.05 1.31
CA SER A 310 -17.32 5.77 1.60
C SER A 310 -17.96 5.04 2.78
N SER A 311 -17.83 3.71 2.79
CA SER A 311 -18.21 2.85 3.91
C SER A 311 -17.32 3.08 5.14
N ALA A 312 -17.87 2.79 6.33
CA ALA A 312 -17.11 2.80 7.58
C ALA A 312 -16.42 1.44 7.87
N ALA A 313 -16.37 0.55 6.88
CA ALA A 313 -16.10 -0.88 6.99
C ALA A 313 -17.08 -1.62 7.94
N ASN A 314 -16.99 -2.95 8.00
CA ASN A 314 -17.75 -3.79 8.94
C ASN A 314 -16.88 -4.39 10.08
N ASN A 315 -15.66 -3.88 10.23
CA ASN A 315 -14.69 -4.28 11.26
C ASN A 315 -15.22 -3.98 12.67
N TRP A 316 -14.85 -4.78 13.66
CA TRP A 316 -15.40 -4.63 15.00
C TRP A 316 -14.66 -3.56 15.80
N SER A 317 -15.37 -2.90 16.71
CA SER A 317 -14.83 -1.83 17.59
C SER A 317 -13.73 -2.27 18.58
N VAL A 318 -13.22 -3.50 18.44
CA VAL A 318 -12.11 -4.09 19.20
C VAL A 318 -10.85 -4.31 18.36
N ASP A 319 -10.91 -4.13 17.04
CA ASP A 319 -9.83 -4.45 16.10
C ASP A 319 -8.85 -3.28 15.88
N GLY A 320 -9.20 -2.07 16.33
CA GLY A 320 -8.39 -0.86 16.22
C GLY A 320 -7.68 -0.46 17.52
N TYR A 321 -6.45 0.05 17.42
CA TYR A 321 -5.72 0.67 18.53
C TYR A 321 -5.07 1.99 18.10
N GLN A 322 -5.46 3.09 18.76
CA GLN A 322 -4.84 4.41 18.57
C GLN A 322 -4.37 4.96 19.93
N ALA A 323 -3.10 5.38 20.00
CA ALA A 323 -2.57 6.12 21.14
C ALA A 323 -1.35 6.97 20.71
N PRO A 324 -1.12 8.15 21.31
CA PRO A 324 0.17 8.84 21.19
C PRO A 324 1.30 7.93 21.68
N PHE A 325 2.46 7.97 21.01
CA PHE A 325 3.61 7.17 21.41
C PHE A 325 4.08 7.53 22.84
N ARG A 326 4.19 6.51 23.70
CA ARG A 326 4.63 6.66 25.09
C ARG A 326 5.92 5.89 25.29
N TYR A 327 7.05 6.56 25.13
CA TYR A 327 8.37 5.94 25.19
C TYR A 327 8.69 5.26 26.53
N VAL A 328 9.24 4.05 26.47
CA VAL A 328 9.87 3.31 27.57
C VAL A 328 11.29 2.96 27.17
N ALA A 329 12.28 3.51 27.86
CA ALA A 329 13.69 3.17 27.65
C ALA A 329 13.95 1.69 27.98
N ASN A 330 14.69 1.01 27.11
CA ASN A 330 15.07 -0.39 27.31
C ASN A 330 15.93 -0.58 28.58
N GLY A 331 15.64 -1.63 29.36
CA GLY A 331 16.45 -2.02 30.51
C GLY A 331 17.66 -2.90 30.15
N LYS A 332 18.31 -3.46 31.18
CA LYS A 332 19.43 -4.40 31.01
C LYS A 332 18.93 -5.85 31.01
N GLY A 333 19.49 -6.70 30.16
CA GLY A 333 19.11 -8.12 30.08
C GLY A 333 17.90 -8.36 29.17
N LEU A 334 17.50 -9.64 29.06
CA LEU A 334 16.65 -10.13 27.95
C LEU A 334 15.26 -10.61 28.39
N ILE A 335 14.98 -10.67 29.69
CA ILE A 335 13.73 -11.21 30.25
C ILE A 335 13.18 -10.33 31.37
N ALA A 336 11.87 -10.38 31.60
CA ALA A 336 11.12 -9.59 32.59
C ALA A 336 11.67 -9.56 34.03
N THR A 337 12.46 -10.56 34.44
CA THR A 337 13.12 -10.63 35.77
C THR A 337 14.45 -9.86 35.84
N THR A 338 14.99 -9.44 34.69
CA THR A 338 16.27 -8.71 34.56
C THR A 338 16.08 -7.32 33.95
N ASN A 339 15.21 -7.22 32.94
CA ASN A 339 14.97 -6.02 32.18
C ASN A 339 13.79 -5.24 32.76
N THR A 340 14.06 -4.02 33.22
CA THR A 340 13.11 -3.11 33.85
C THR A 340 11.98 -2.65 32.94
N ALA A 341 12.18 -2.62 31.61
CA ALA A 341 11.13 -2.27 30.65
C ALA A 341 10.11 -3.41 30.49
N LEU A 342 10.57 -4.65 30.54
CA LEU A 342 9.75 -5.86 30.32
C LEU A 342 8.98 -6.32 31.57
N LYS A 343 8.96 -5.53 32.64
CA LYS A 343 8.38 -5.93 33.93
C LYS A 343 6.92 -6.34 33.79
N ASN A 344 6.53 -7.42 34.48
CA ASN A 344 5.19 -8.05 34.45
C ASN A 344 4.80 -8.70 33.10
N THR A 345 5.64 -8.65 32.06
CA THR A 345 5.38 -9.34 30.78
C THR A 345 5.95 -10.77 30.77
N ASN A 346 5.58 -11.55 29.76
CA ASN A 346 6.22 -12.82 29.39
C ASN A 346 7.30 -12.66 28.30
N ILE A 347 7.70 -11.44 27.94
CA ILE A 347 8.62 -11.17 26.83
C ILE A 347 10.01 -11.74 27.15
N ASN A 348 10.57 -12.44 26.16
CA ASN A 348 11.93 -12.97 26.16
C ASN A 348 12.63 -12.56 24.85
N LEU A 349 13.64 -11.70 24.97
CA LEU A 349 14.45 -11.17 23.88
C LEU A 349 15.65 -12.09 23.53
N ALA A 350 15.80 -13.24 24.19
CA ALA A 350 16.84 -14.21 23.83
C ALA A 350 16.55 -14.80 22.44
N GLY A 351 17.40 -14.47 21.46
CA GLY A 351 17.20 -14.79 20.04
C GLY A 351 16.85 -13.57 19.17
N VAL A 352 16.43 -12.46 19.79
CA VAL A 352 16.04 -11.22 19.10
C VAL A 352 17.29 -10.33 18.91
N PRO A 353 17.52 -9.76 17.71
CA PRO A 353 18.60 -8.79 17.48
C PRO A 353 18.47 -7.55 18.38
N PRO A 354 19.54 -7.09 19.07
CA PRO A 354 19.52 -5.91 19.93
C PRO A 354 19.00 -4.63 19.25
N GLU A 355 19.30 -4.44 17.98
CA GLU A 355 18.89 -3.30 17.17
C GLU A 355 17.37 -3.13 17.08
N LEU A 356 16.58 -4.22 17.14
CA LEU A 356 15.11 -4.17 17.08
C LEU A 356 14.46 -3.68 18.39
N TYR A 357 15.19 -3.62 19.50
CA TYR A 357 14.70 -3.13 20.79
C TYR A 357 15.64 -2.11 21.47
N ALA A 358 16.73 -1.73 20.82
CA ALA A 358 17.59 -0.63 21.24
C ALA A 358 16.83 0.71 21.29
N GLY A 359 15.86 0.89 20.38
CA GLY A 359 14.92 2.01 20.35
C GLY A 359 13.89 2.04 21.48
N GLY A 360 13.91 1.09 22.42
CA GLY A 360 12.94 1.02 23.53
C GLY A 360 11.59 0.41 23.13
N PHE A 361 10.55 0.73 23.89
CA PHE A 361 9.20 0.17 23.75
C PHE A 361 8.11 1.24 23.86
N HIS A 362 6.90 0.92 23.39
CA HIS A 362 5.69 1.71 23.64
C HIS A 362 5.01 1.29 24.95
N ASN A 363 4.54 2.26 25.74
CA ASN A 363 3.68 2.01 26.90
C ASN A 363 2.21 2.03 26.50
N PHE A 364 1.62 0.84 26.37
CA PHE A 364 0.21 0.63 26.06
C PHE A 364 -0.72 1.14 27.17
N ASN A 365 -0.22 1.34 28.40
CA ASN A 365 -1.06 1.72 29.54
C ASN A 365 -1.79 3.06 29.30
N PRO A 366 -3.14 3.08 29.26
CA PRO A 366 -3.90 4.25 28.85
C PRO A 366 -3.88 5.40 29.87
N SER A 367 -3.44 5.15 31.11
CA SER A 367 -3.40 6.18 32.16
C SER A 367 -2.31 7.24 31.98
N GLY A 368 -1.39 7.07 31.01
CA GLY A 368 -0.29 7.99 30.74
C GLY A 368 0.76 8.11 31.86
N SER A 369 0.61 7.38 32.96
CA SER A 369 1.49 7.46 34.12
C SER A 369 2.82 6.73 33.86
N PRO A 370 4.00 7.39 33.94
CA PRO A 370 5.30 6.72 33.79
C PRO A 370 5.58 5.66 34.86
N ALA A 371 4.85 5.68 35.98
CA ALA A 371 4.92 4.66 37.03
C ALA A 371 4.13 3.37 36.70
N LYS A 372 3.31 3.38 35.63
CA LYS A 372 2.53 2.24 35.14
C LYS A 372 3.02 1.88 33.74
N VAL A 373 4.09 1.10 33.70
CA VAL A 373 4.66 0.55 32.46
C VAL A 373 3.92 -0.72 32.07
N ASP A 374 3.45 -0.77 30.83
CA ASP A 374 2.86 -1.93 30.18
C ASP A 374 3.32 -1.96 28.72
N VAL A 375 4.24 -2.86 28.37
CA VAL A 375 4.92 -2.92 27.05
C VAL A 375 4.48 -4.11 26.20
N ALA A 376 3.42 -4.81 26.61
CA ALA A 376 2.86 -5.94 25.88
C ALA A 376 1.35 -5.72 25.73
N GLN A 377 0.81 -5.94 24.53
CA GLN A 377 -0.63 -6.00 24.31
C GLN A 377 -1.03 -7.46 24.04
N THR A 378 -2.13 -7.92 24.63
CA THR A 378 -2.71 -9.22 24.27
C THR A 378 -3.66 -9.02 23.10
N ILE A 379 -3.39 -9.69 21.98
CA ILE A 379 -4.23 -9.64 20.78
C ILE A 379 -4.86 -11.01 20.57
N ASN A 380 -6.18 -11.05 20.33
CA ASN A 380 -6.92 -12.29 20.13
C ASN A 380 -7.07 -12.59 18.64
N SER A 381 -6.25 -13.49 18.10
CA SER A 381 -6.33 -13.93 16.69
C SER A 381 -7.41 -15.00 16.43
N GLY A 382 -8.40 -15.12 17.31
CA GLY A 382 -9.32 -16.27 17.38
C GLY A 382 -10.36 -16.38 16.26
N SER A 383 -10.52 -15.34 15.44
CA SER A 383 -11.42 -15.33 14.28
C SER A 383 -10.78 -14.76 13.02
N ASP A 384 -10.12 -13.58 13.10
CA ASP A 384 -9.84 -12.80 11.88
C ASP A 384 -8.52 -12.00 11.86
N ALA A 385 -7.43 -12.53 12.46
CA ALA A 385 -6.10 -11.90 12.37
C ALA A 385 -5.44 -12.12 10.99
N LEU A 386 -6.07 -11.60 9.94
CA LEU A 386 -5.63 -11.67 8.56
C LEU A 386 -4.34 -10.88 8.30
N ALA A 387 -4.22 -9.69 8.90
CA ALA A 387 -3.02 -8.85 8.87
C ALA A 387 -2.95 -7.98 10.14
N PHE A 388 -1.76 -7.39 10.40
CA PHE A 388 -1.63 -6.25 11.29
C PHE A 388 -1.01 -5.10 10.51
N VAL A 389 -1.76 -4.01 10.37
CA VAL A 389 -1.27 -2.75 9.83
C VAL A 389 -0.94 -1.85 11.02
N PHE A 390 0.20 -1.18 10.95
CA PHE A 390 0.65 -0.28 12.00
C PHE A 390 1.37 0.90 11.37
N GLN A 391 0.84 2.11 11.61
CA GLN A 391 1.34 3.34 11.04
C GLN A 391 1.63 4.36 12.15
N TRP A 392 2.50 5.32 11.85
CA TRP A 392 2.76 6.49 12.67
C TRP A 392 2.23 7.74 11.96
N ASN A 393 2.07 8.85 12.69
CA ASN A 393 1.72 10.15 12.11
C ASN A 393 2.91 10.84 11.39
N ASP A 394 3.86 10.05 10.88
CA ASP A 394 4.97 10.53 10.08
C ASP A 394 4.47 10.87 8.66
N PRO A 395 5.12 11.81 7.93
CA PRO A 395 4.71 12.17 6.58
C PRO A 395 4.80 10.98 5.61
N TYR A 396 3.65 10.58 5.06
CA TYR A 396 3.48 9.57 4.01
C TYR A 396 3.58 10.28 2.65
N ASP A 397 4.31 9.68 1.70
CA ASP A 397 4.58 10.23 0.35
C ASP A 397 4.84 11.74 0.33
N ALA A 398 5.70 12.19 1.26
CA ALA A 398 6.03 13.59 1.39
C ALA A 398 6.85 14.07 0.18
N ASN A 399 6.36 15.12 -0.49
CA ASN A 399 7.01 15.76 -1.63
C ASN A 399 8.52 15.93 -1.35
N ALA A 400 9.37 15.50 -2.29
CA ALA A 400 10.81 15.70 -2.19
C ALA A 400 11.10 17.20 -1.98
N PRO A 401 11.63 17.62 -0.81
CA PRO A 401 11.60 19.03 -0.44
C PRO A 401 12.50 19.85 -1.37
N ALA A 402 11.98 20.99 -1.81
CA ALA A 402 12.58 21.82 -2.86
C ALA A 402 14.07 22.09 -2.60
N LEU A 403 14.92 21.54 -3.47
CA LEU A 403 16.38 21.64 -3.34
C LEU A 403 16.84 23.05 -3.72
N ILE A 404 17.81 23.57 -2.97
CA ILE A 404 18.56 24.76 -3.36
C ILE A 404 19.58 24.32 -4.43
N ASP A 405 19.47 24.88 -5.62
CA ASP A 405 20.41 24.70 -6.73
C ASP A 405 21.12 26.05 -7.02
N PRO A 406 22.47 26.11 -7.03
CA PRO A 406 23.41 25.04 -6.69
C PRO A 406 23.34 24.62 -5.22
N ALA A 407 23.67 23.34 -4.97
CA ALA A 407 23.69 22.79 -3.62
C ALA A 407 24.58 23.60 -2.67
N ILE A 408 24.11 23.81 -1.43
CA ILE A 408 24.81 24.58 -0.39
C ILE A 408 26.17 23.99 0.01
N PHE A 409 26.39 22.71 -0.30
CA PHE A 409 27.65 22.00 -0.16
C PHE A 409 27.70 20.87 -1.18
N THR A 410 28.87 20.67 -1.80
CA THR A 410 29.18 19.53 -2.67
C THR A 410 30.58 19.04 -2.35
N GLY A 411 30.75 17.74 -2.16
CA GLY A 411 32.05 17.11 -1.93
C GLY A 411 32.13 15.75 -2.61
N ASN A 412 33.28 15.43 -3.18
CA ASN A 412 33.61 14.15 -3.79
C ASN A 412 34.80 13.53 -3.05
N GLY A 413 34.86 12.21 -2.91
CA GLY A 413 35.99 11.53 -2.31
C GLY A 413 35.90 10.01 -2.40
N ASP A 414 37.06 9.35 -2.44
CA ASP A 414 37.17 7.91 -2.69
C ASP A 414 37.22 7.11 -1.39
N SER A 415 36.30 6.15 -1.22
CA SER A 415 36.26 5.26 -0.05
C SER A 415 36.93 3.91 -0.35
N GLU A 416 38.25 3.85 -0.18
CA GLU A 416 38.97 2.59 -0.28
C GLU A 416 38.77 1.71 0.97
N GLY A 417 38.53 0.41 0.76
CA GLY A 417 38.55 -0.60 1.82
C GLY A 417 37.51 -0.44 2.94
N GLY A 418 36.48 0.39 2.74
CA GLY A 418 35.47 0.69 3.75
C GLY A 418 35.92 1.70 4.82
N GLN A 419 36.92 2.53 4.53
CA GLN A 419 37.17 3.75 5.30
C GLN A 419 36.12 4.80 4.98
N GLY A 420 35.55 5.44 6.01
CA GLY A 420 34.62 6.56 5.83
C GLY A 420 35.34 7.79 5.29
N VAL A 421 34.72 8.49 4.34
CA VAL A 421 35.19 9.80 3.87
C VAL A 421 34.56 10.88 4.76
N ASP A 422 35.39 11.67 5.43
CA ASP A 422 34.94 12.86 6.15
C ASP A 422 34.93 14.06 5.19
N PHE A 423 33.74 14.63 4.98
CA PHE A 423 33.54 15.83 4.17
C PHE A 423 33.68 17.14 4.96
N GLY A 424 33.97 17.04 6.26
CA GLY A 424 34.18 18.16 7.17
C GLY A 424 32.88 18.78 7.70
N PRO A 425 32.99 19.80 8.56
CA PRO A 425 31.85 20.45 9.19
C PRO A 425 31.07 21.31 8.18
N VAL A 426 29.96 20.77 7.64
CA VAL A 426 29.00 21.55 6.86
C VAL A 426 28.25 22.52 7.77
N ALA A 427 28.18 23.80 7.39
CA ALA A 427 27.58 24.87 8.19
C ALA A 427 26.03 24.84 8.15
N LEU A 428 25.42 23.94 8.92
CA LEU A 428 23.97 23.81 9.04
C LEU A 428 23.38 24.81 10.04
N THR A 429 22.26 25.44 9.68
CA THR A 429 21.52 26.40 10.52
C THR A 429 20.28 25.73 11.10
N ALA A 430 20.16 25.74 12.43
CA ALA A 430 19.04 25.13 13.13
C ALA A 430 17.68 25.71 12.70
N GLY A 431 16.67 24.84 12.61
CA GLY A 431 15.31 25.20 12.18
C GLY A 431 15.02 24.95 10.69
N ASN A 432 16.04 24.70 9.86
CA ASN A 432 15.86 24.34 8.45
C ASN A 432 15.86 22.82 8.24
N SER A 433 15.17 22.38 7.19
CA SER A 433 15.33 21.03 6.62
C SER A 433 16.53 21.02 5.66
N TYR A 434 17.26 19.90 5.63
CA TYR A 434 18.40 19.68 4.74
C TYR A 434 18.27 18.33 4.06
N VAL A 435 18.60 18.26 2.76
CA VAL A 435 18.63 17.02 1.99
C VAL A 435 20.08 16.66 1.70
N ILE A 436 20.39 15.37 1.85
CA ILE A 436 21.67 14.79 1.44
C ILE A 436 21.41 13.99 0.18
N SER A 437 21.98 14.46 -0.93
CA SER A 437 21.95 13.75 -2.21
C SER A 437 23.28 13.03 -2.40
N GLU A 438 23.33 11.75 -2.01
CA GLU A 438 24.47 10.90 -2.32
C GLU A 438 24.43 10.43 -3.79
N LEU A 439 25.61 10.28 -4.39
CA LEU A 439 25.83 9.74 -5.73
C LEU A 439 27.16 8.96 -5.74
N ALA A 440 27.10 7.67 -5.42
CA ALA A 440 28.25 6.78 -5.55
C ALA A 440 28.47 6.33 -7.02
N THR A 441 29.73 6.14 -7.41
CA THR A 441 30.10 5.44 -8.65
C THR A 441 31.10 4.33 -8.30
N PRO A 442 30.79 3.06 -8.54
CA PRO A 442 31.70 1.96 -8.20
C PRO A 442 32.92 1.94 -9.14
N ALA A 443 34.09 1.59 -8.60
CA ALA A 443 35.36 1.60 -9.35
C ALA A 443 35.37 0.62 -10.54
N THR A 444 34.62 -0.49 -10.45
CA THR A 444 34.28 -1.34 -11.59
C THR A 444 32.78 -1.67 -11.57
N PRO A 445 32.15 -2.02 -12.72
CA PRO A 445 30.74 -2.43 -12.76
C PRO A 445 30.38 -3.71 -12.01
N ALA A 446 31.34 -4.38 -11.37
CA ALA A 446 31.14 -5.57 -10.55
C ALA A 446 31.34 -5.31 -9.04
N ASP A 447 31.84 -4.14 -8.66
CA ASP A 447 31.94 -3.74 -7.25
C ASP A 447 30.60 -3.19 -6.78
N ASN A 448 30.12 -3.64 -5.62
CA ASN A 448 29.06 -2.92 -4.94
C ASN A 448 29.63 -1.77 -4.12
N PHE A 449 28.87 -0.67 -4.11
CA PHE A 449 29.08 0.41 -3.16
C PHE A 449 27.73 0.77 -2.54
N ASP A 450 27.59 0.40 -1.26
CA ASP A 450 26.49 0.74 -0.37
C ASP A 450 27.09 1.67 0.69
N ALA A 451 26.72 2.95 0.66
CA ALA A 451 27.26 3.97 1.53
C ALA A 451 26.22 4.51 2.50
N ILE A 452 26.73 4.95 3.64
CA ILE A 452 25.95 5.34 4.81
C ILE A 452 26.43 6.71 5.23
N VAL A 453 25.75 7.76 4.75
CA VAL A 453 26.04 9.12 5.21
C VAL A 453 25.54 9.28 6.64
N ALA A 454 26.48 9.52 7.56
CA ALA A 454 26.17 9.81 8.96
C ALA A 454 26.30 11.32 9.22
N VAL A 455 25.21 11.98 9.62
CA VAL A 455 25.26 13.33 10.17
C VAL A 455 25.57 13.24 11.65
N ILE A 456 26.76 13.69 12.04
CA ILE A 456 27.27 13.62 13.41
C ILE A 456 27.39 15.05 13.96
N ASP A 457 26.89 15.30 15.16
CA ASP A 457 27.01 16.60 15.83
C ASP A 457 28.45 16.83 16.37
N PRO A 458 28.81 18.07 16.77
CA PRO A 458 30.14 18.36 17.35
C PRO A 458 30.47 17.62 18.66
N ASN A 459 29.53 16.86 19.24
CA ASN A 459 29.70 16.06 20.45
C ASN A 459 29.82 14.55 20.16
N GLY A 460 29.68 14.12 18.89
CA GLY A 460 29.70 12.73 18.47
C GLY A 460 28.33 12.02 18.45
N ASN A 461 27.22 12.74 18.59
CA ASN A 461 25.87 12.17 18.52
C ASN A 461 25.40 12.03 17.07
N PHE A 462 24.70 10.94 16.75
CA PHE A 462 24.01 10.78 15.47
C PHE A 462 22.74 11.63 15.42
N SER A 463 22.62 12.49 14.40
CA SER A 463 21.37 13.17 14.06
C SER A 463 20.46 12.25 13.25
N ARG A 464 19.73 11.35 13.92
CA ARG A 464 18.53 10.75 13.33
C ARG A 464 17.32 11.67 13.53
N LYS A 465 16.70 12.06 12.42
CA LYS A 465 15.25 11.88 12.28
C LYS A 465 15.07 10.52 11.61
#